data_AF-A0A526UZK1-F1
#
_entry.id   AF-A0A526UZK1-F1
#
_cell.length_a   1.000
_cell.length_b   1.000
_cell.length_c   1.000
_cell.angle_alpha   90.00
_cell.angle_beta   90.00
_cell.angle_gamma   90.00
#
_symmetry.space_group_name_H-M   'P 1'
#
loop_
_entity.id
_entity.type
_entity.pdbx_description
1 polymer ?
#
loop_
_entity_poly.entity_id
_entity_poly.type
_entity_poly.pdbx_seq_one_letter_code
_entity_poly.pdbx_strand_id
1 'polypeptide(L)' 'NPEDPRNWGYTHSIAMIRDIFGSRMFPLTLAGLEGATKQLSRKH' A
#
# COMPACT_ATOMS: atom_id res chain seq x y z
N ASN A 1 -11.67 -8.15 -4.81
CA ASN A 1 -11.25 -7.09 -5.75
C ASN A 1 -10.40 -6.08 -4.98
N PRO A 2 -9.18 -5.72 -5.41
CA PRO A 2 -8.40 -4.65 -4.77
C PRO A 2 -9.09 -3.29 -4.96
N GLU A 3 -9.16 -2.50 -3.89
CA GLU A 3 -9.69 -1.12 -3.94
C GLU A 3 -8.69 -0.14 -4.55
N ASP A 4 -9.21 0.87 -5.26
CA ASP A 4 -8.39 1.95 -5.82
C ASP A 4 -7.65 2.70 -4.69
N PRO A 5 -6.33 2.96 -4.80
CA PRO A 5 -5.58 3.71 -3.81
C PRO A 5 -6.17 5.07 -3.43
N ARG A 6 -6.81 5.74 -4.38
CA ARG A 6 -7.51 7.01 -4.16
C ARG A 6 -8.66 6.86 -3.17
N ASN A 7 -9.25 5.67 -3.10
CA ASN A 7 -10.37 5.35 -2.22
C ASN A 7 -9.95 4.87 -0.83
N TRP A 8 -8.66 4.58 -0.60
CA TRP A 8 -8.19 4.02 0.67
C TRP A 8 -8.44 4.92 1.89
N GLY A 9 -8.62 6.22 1.68
CA GLY A 9 -8.99 7.16 2.73
C GLY A 9 -10.47 7.12 3.13
N TYR A 10 -11.34 6.58 2.27
CA TYR A 10 -12.79 6.65 2.44
C TYR A 10 -13.35 5.46 3.22
N THR A 11 -12.65 4.32 3.22
CA THR A 11 -13.05 3.13 3.97
C THR A 11 -12.28 3.05 5.29
N HIS A 12 -13.02 3.00 6.40
CA HIS A 12 -12.45 3.02 7.75
C HIS A 12 -11.42 1.90 7.99
N SER A 13 -11.72 0.66 7.59
CA SER A 13 -10.79 -0.47 7.75
C SER A 13 -9.51 -0.30 6.97
N ILE A 14 -9.57 0.26 5.75
CA ILE A 14 -8.39 0.51 4.92
C ILE A 14 -7.54 1.64 5.52
N ALA A 15 -8.16 2.67 6.09
CA ALA A 15 -7.46 3.72 6.81
C ALA A 15 -6.71 3.17 8.03
N MET A 16 -7.37 2.35 8.86
CA MET A 16 -6.72 1.71 10.02
C MET A 16 -5.50 0.86 9.60
N ILE A 17 -5.65 0.04 8.56
CA ILE A 17 -4.55 -0.79 8.04
C ILE A 17 -3.40 0.10 7.55
N ARG A 18 -3.68 1.18 6.81
CA ARG A 18 -2.65 2.11 6.33
C ARG A 18 -1.83 2.71 7.47
N ASP A 19 -2.47 3.05 8.57
CA ASP A 19 -1.82 3.61 9.75
C ASP A 19 -0.93 2.56 10.41
N ILE A 20 -1.42 1.33 10.61
CA ILE A 20 -0.64 0.20 11.15
C ILE A 20 0.62 -0.08 10.31
N PHE A 21 0.49 -0.05 8.99
CA PHE A 21 1.61 -0.26 8.08
C PHE A 21 2.48 0.99 7.86
N GLY A 22 2.16 2.11 8.49
CA GLY A 22 2.95 3.35 8.43
C GLY A 22 2.98 3.95 7.02
N SER A 23 1.83 3.99 6.34
CA SER A 23 1.68 4.48 4.96
C SER A 23 2.51 3.70 3.91
N ARG A 24 2.89 2.45 4.20
CA ARG A 24 3.61 1.56 3.27
C ARG A 24 2.69 0.52 2.64
N MET A 25 1.61 0.98 2.03
CA MET A 25 0.70 0.13 1.25
C MET A 25 0.93 0.35 -0.25
N PHE A 26 0.86 -0.73 -1.03
CA PHE A 26 1.10 -0.69 -2.48
C PHE A 26 -0.10 -1.25 -3.25
N PRO A 27 -0.50 -0.64 -4.37
CA PRO A 27 -1.56 -1.19 -5.20
C PRO A 27 -1.15 -2.52 -5.80
N LEU A 28 -2.11 -3.42 -6.00
CA LEU A 28 -1.88 -4.70 -6.68
C LEU A 28 -1.81 -4.51 -8.20
N THR A 29 -0.77 -3.79 -8.63
CA THR A 29 -0.43 -3.49 -10.03
C THR A 29 1.06 -3.78 -10.23
N LEU A 30 1.52 -3.93 -11.48
CA LEU A 30 2.95 -4.17 -11.75
C LEU A 30 3.83 -3.07 -11.12
N ALA A 31 3.50 -1.80 -11.35
CA ALA A 31 4.23 -0.67 -10.78
C ALA A 31 4.17 -0.64 -9.23
N GLY A 32 3.05 -1.05 -8.64
CA GLY A 32 2.92 -1.16 -7.18
C GLY A 32 3.81 -2.26 -6.60
N LEU A 33 3.87 -3.42 -7.25
CA LEU A 33 4.73 -4.53 -6.85
C LEU A 33 6.21 -4.18 -6.98
N GLU A 34 6.62 -3.51 -8.06
CA GLU A 34 7.99 -2.98 -8.22
C GLU A 34 8.36 -1.98 -7.11
N GLY A 35 7.42 -1.11 -6.72
CA GLY A 35 7.59 -0.21 -5.59
C GLY A 35 7.80 -0.95 -4.27
N ALA A 36 7.03 -2.03 -4.05
CA ALA A 36 7.13 -2.86 -2.86
C ALA A 36 8.49 -3.58 -2.78
N THR A 37 8.95 -4.22 -3.87
CA THR A 37 10.28 -4.86 -3.91
C THR A 37 11.39 -3.85 -3.70
N LYS A 38 11.33 -2.68 -4.33
CA LYS A 38 12.32 -1.60 -4.13
C LYS A 38 12.39 -1.16 -2.67
N GLN A 39 11.25 -1.07 -1.98
CA GLN A 39 11.22 -0.72 -0.56
C GLN A 39 11.87 -1.81 0.31
N LEU A 40 11.63 -3.08 0.00
CA LEU A 40 12.25 -4.21 0.71
C LEU A 40 13.76 -4.24 0.51
N SER A 41 14.24 -3.98 -0.71
CA SER A 41 15.67 -3.94 -1.02
C SER A 41 16.44 -2.78 -0.36
N ARG A 42 15.75 -1.72 0.06
CA ARG A 42 16.35 -0.56 0.76
C ARG A 42 16.65 -0.82 2.24
N LYS A 43 16.24 -1.96 2.79
CA LYS A 43 16.45 -2.36 4.20
C LYS A 43 17.58 -3.39 4.39
N HIS A 44 18.57 -3.39 3.49
CA HIS A 44 19.84 -4.10 3.68
C HIS A 44 21.00 -3.11 3.54
#